data_AF-A0A328SL00-F1
#
_entry.id   AF-A0A328SL00-F1
#
_cell.length_a   1.000
_cell.length_b   1.000
_cell.length_c   1.000
_cell.angle_alpha   90.00
_cell.angle_beta   90.00
_cell.angle_gamma   90.00
#
_symmetry.space_group_name_H-M   'P 1'
#
loop_
_entity.id
_entity.type
_entity.pdbx_description
1 polymer ?
#
loop_
_entity_poly.entity_id
_entity_poly.type
_entity_poly.pdbx_seq_one_letter_code
_entity_poly.pdbx_strand_id
1 'polypeptide(L)'
;MFEEFLQYGILLAVLIFGVKIGLALGFSGIKRKTAIYILVAYGIGLIILSYICQPFTDQIYQIVYGYSSAIFAVIAVIILITGFKTIYDWKVTGKNSGSATCMAMVAPCPCCFGAILASVIMIAPVAGVSTVALGSLSSVALVIVMAITYFLSTKIVSKIDKPYPIVLGNFMVFMGLYFLLCILILPNMVYVSEGSSIELASLSGTLAVVVGGLILMIIGGIMARKTSSFLKY
;
A
#
# COMPACT_ATOMS: atom_id res chain seq x y z
N MET A 1 20.22 22.06 -2.32
CA MET A 1 19.96 21.06 -3.38
C MET A 1 19.64 19.67 -2.82
N PHE A 2 20.50 19.05 -1.99
CA PHE A 2 20.21 17.72 -1.42
C PHE A 2 19.08 17.74 -0.38
N GLU A 3 18.98 18.80 0.43
CA GLU A 3 17.90 18.96 1.43
C GLU A 3 16.51 19.14 0.80
N GLU A 4 16.41 19.96 -0.24
CA GLU A 4 15.17 20.11 -1.00
C GLU A 4 14.75 18.78 -1.62
N PHE A 5 15.70 18.02 -2.19
CA PHE A 5 15.42 16.70 -2.77
C PHE A 5 14.88 15.69 -1.74
N LEU A 6 15.44 15.69 -0.52
CA LEU A 6 14.99 14.84 0.59
C LEU A 6 13.59 15.26 1.10
N GLN A 7 13.35 16.57 1.19
CA GLN A 7 12.06 17.11 1.60
C GLN A 7 10.95 16.82 0.57
N TYR A 8 11.26 16.95 -0.73
CA TYR A 8 10.38 16.54 -1.82
C TYR A 8 10.16 15.03 -1.86
N GLY A 9 11.15 14.22 -1.49
CA GLY A 9 11.03 12.76 -1.38
C GLY A 9 10.01 12.33 -0.32
N ILE A 10 10.06 12.92 0.87
CA ILE A 10 9.04 12.69 1.92
C ILE A 10 7.66 13.13 1.43
N LEU A 11 7.56 14.31 0.82
CA LEU A 11 6.29 14.85 0.33
C LEU A 11 5.67 13.95 -0.75
N LEU A 12 6.50 13.42 -1.66
CA LEU A 12 6.08 12.49 -2.71
C LEU A 12 5.60 11.16 -2.10
N ALA A 13 6.32 10.62 -1.12
CA ALA A 13 5.91 9.40 -0.44
C ALA A 13 4.53 9.58 0.22
N VAL A 14 4.36 10.66 0.99
CA VAL A 14 3.09 11.03 1.63
C VAL A 14 1.96 11.16 0.61
N LEU A 15 2.22 11.79 -0.55
CA LEU A 15 1.24 11.95 -1.61
C LEU A 15 0.80 10.60 -2.19
N ILE A 16 1.75 9.71 -2.52
CA ILE A 16 1.46 8.36 -3.04
C ILE A 16 0.62 7.56 -2.03
N PHE A 17 0.94 7.66 -0.73
CA PHE A 17 0.18 6.98 0.31
C PHE A 17 -1.24 7.54 0.48
N GLY A 18 -1.38 8.87 0.51
CA GLY A 18 -2.68 9.53 0.58
C GLY A 18 -3.59 9.14 -0.59
N VAL A 19 -3.03 9.02 -1.79
CA VAL A 19 -3.77 8.57 -2.98
C VAL A 19 -4.31 7.15 -2.79
N LYS A 20 -3.50 6.20 -2.32
CA LYS A 20 -3.94 4.80 -2.15
C LYS A 20 -5.12 4.69 -1.18
N ILE A 21 -5.04 5.37 -0.04
CA ILE A 21 -6.09 5.34 0.99
C ILE A 21 -7.36 6.05 0.48
N GLY A 22 -7.21 7.23 -0.11
CA GLY A 22 -8.36 7.98 -0.62
C GLY A 22 -9.08 7.26 -1.77
N LEU A 23 -8.35 6.61 -2.67
CA LEU A 23 -8.92 5.75 -3.72
C LEU A 23 -9.64 4.55 -3.14
N ALA A 24 -9.05 3.85 -2.16
CA ALA A 24 -9.69 2.72 -1.48
C ALA A 24 -11.03 3.12 -0.84
N LEU A 25 -11.04 4.24 -0.12
CA LEU A 25 -12.23 4.77 0.54
C LEU A 25 -13.31 5.16 -0.48
N GLY A 26 -12.96 5.83 -1.58
CA GLY A 26 -13.96 6.22 -2.58
C GLY A 26 -14.48 5.04 -3.41
N PHE A 27 -13.66 4.01 -3.65
CA PHE A 27 -14.10 2.79 -4.33
C PHE A 27 -14.94 1.87 -3.44
N SER A 28 -14.87 2.03 -2.12
CA SER A 28 -15.65 1.21 -1.17
C SER A 28 -17.11 1.63 -1.02
N GLY A 29 -17.48 2.84 -1.47
CA GLY A 29 -18.84 3.38 -1.31
C GLY A 29 -19.20 3.69 0.15
N ILE A 30 -18.21 3.83 1.04
CA ILE A 30 -18.42 4.16 2.45
C ILE A 30 -19.11 5.53 2.58
N LYS A 31 -19.99 5.66 3.59
CA LYS A 31 -20.68 6.93 3.90
C LYS A 31 -19.65 8.03 4.18
N ARG A 32 -19.88 9.24 3.65
CA ARG A 32 -19.01 10.42 3.85
C ARG A 32 -18.60 10.64 5.31
N LYS A 33 -19.50 10.39 6.27
CA LYS A 33 -19.22 10.51 7.71
C LYS A 33 -18.09 9.57 8.16
N THR A 34 -18.15 8.31 7.78
CA THR A 34 -17.14 7.30 8.15
C THR A 34 -15.81 7.54 7.43
N ALA A 35 -15.84 7.99 6.17
CA ALA A 35 -14.63 8.38 5.46
C ALA A 35 -13.90 9.51 6.21
N ILE A 36 -14.61 10.57 6.63
CA ILE A 36 -14.02 11.68 7.40
C ILE A 36 -13.40 11.17 8.71
N TYR A 37 -14.05 10.26 9.44
CA TYR A 37 -13.44 9.65 10.63
C TYR A 37 -12.10 8.96 10.34
N ILE A 38 -12.01 8.22 9.22
CA ILE A 38 -10.75 7.57 8.81
C ILE A 38 -9.71 8.62 8.45
N LEU A 39 -10.04 9.65 7.67
CA LEU A 39 -9.09 10.71 7.33
C LEU A 39 -8.53 11.41 8.58
N VAL A 40 -9.40 11.76 9.52
CA VAL A 40 -9.02 12.42 10.77
C VAL A 40 -8.19 11.47 11.65
N ALA A 41 -8.59 10.20 11.76
CA ALA A 41 -7.83 9.20 12.52
C ALA A 41 -6.42 9.00 11.95
N TYR A 42 -6.26 9.00 10.62
CA TYR A 42 -4.97 8.90 9.95
C TYR A 42 -4.10 10.14 10.15
N GLY A 43 -4.69 11.35 10.07
CA GLY A 43 -3.98 12.60 10.32
C GLY A 43 -3.52 12.75 11.77
N ILE A 44 -4.42 12.51 12.73
CA ILE A 44 -4.10 12.55 14.17
C ILE A 44 -3.12 11.44 14.52
N GLY A 45 -3.34 10.23 14.00
CA GLY A 45 -2.46 9.08 14.20
C GLY A 45 -1.02 9.38 13.80
N LEU A 46 -0.80 10.05 12.67
CA LEU A 46 0.52 10.49 12.25
C LEU A 46 1.18 11.48 13.23
N ILE A 47 0.43 12.47 13.72
CA ILE A 47 0.96 13.47 14.64
C ILE A 47 1.35 12.81 15.96
N ILE A 48 0.49 11.96 16.51
CA ILE A 48 0.74 11.23 17.75
C ILE A 48 1.92 10.27 17.57
N LEU A 49 1.97 9.49 16.49
CA LEU A 49 3.10 8.61 16.22
C LEU A 49 4.40 9.40 16.07
N SER A 50 4.38 10.57 15.42
CA SER A 50 5.57 11.43 15.27
C SER A 50 6.11 11.88 16.62
N TYR A 51 5.23 12.18 17.58
CA TYR A 51 5.61 12.56 18.93
C TYR A 51 6.16 11.37 19.75
N ILE A 52 5.51 10.20 19.64
CA ILE A 52 5.89 9.00 20.39
C ILE A 52 7.16 8.33 19.83
N CYS A 53 7.41 8.42 18.53
CA CYS A 53 8.57 7.76 17.90
C CYS A 53 9.89 8.49 18.16
N GLN A 54 9.85 9.76 18.59
CA GLN A 54 11.04 10.58 18.84
C GLN A 54 12.11 9.89 19.72
N PRO A 55 11.75 9.19 20.83
CA PRO A 55 12.71 8.44 21.64
C PRO A 55 13.02 7.00 21.18
N PHE A 56 12.24 6.38 20.29
CA PHE A 56 12.34 4.94 19.96
C PHE A 56 12.70 4.65 18.49
N THR A 57 13.23 5.66 17.78
CA THR A 57 13.45 5.62 16.34
C THR A 57 14.23 4.40 15.85
N ASP A 58 15.37 4.09 16.46
CA ASP A 58 16.26 3.03 15.97
C ASP A 58 15.66 1.63 16.15
N GLN A 59 14.93 1.41 17.24
CA GLN A 59 14.28 0.13 17.52
C GLN A 59 13.10 -0.12 16.59
N ILE A 60 12.30 0.92 16.31
CA ILE A 60 11.21 0.85 15.33
C ILE A 60 11.78 0.65 13.93
N TYR A 61 12.87 1.33 13.59
CA TYR A 61 13.54 1.18 12.30
C TYR A 61 14.01 -0.26 12.07
N GLN A 62 14.74 -0.84 13.02
CA GLN A 62 15.27 -2.20 12.94
C GLN A 62 14.16 -3.26 12.79
N ILE A 63 13.07 -3.13 13.55
CA ILE A 63 11.95 -4.07 13.48
C ILE A 63 11.19 -3.90 12.15
N VAL A 64 10.88 -2.67 11.76
CA VAL A 64 10.13 -2.41 10.52
C VAL A 64 10.96 -2.83 9.31
N TYR A 65 12.21 -2.42 9.17
CA TYR A 65 13.03 -2.79 8.01
C TYR A 65 13.46 -4.26 8.02
N GLY A 66 13.80 -4.81 9.19
CA GLY A 66 14.21 -6.22 9.32
C GLY A 66 13.13 -7.22 8.96
N TYR A 67 11.85 -6.91 9.24
CA TYR A 67 10.71 -7.76 8.92
C TYR A 67 9.84 -7.25 7.76
N SER A 68 10.21 -6.12 7.12
CA SER A 68 9.41 -5.48 6.06
C SER A 68 9.07 -6.43 4.92
N SER A 69 10.03 -7.23 4.45
CA SER A 69 9.83 -8.18 3.35
C SER A 69 8.78 -9.24 3.70
N ALA A 70 8.84 -9.83 4.89
CA ALA A 70 7.88 -10.81 5.38
C ALA A 70 6.50 -10.18 5.63
N ILE A 71 6.45 -8.98 6.23
CA ILE A 71 5.21 -8.24 6.49
C ILE A 71 4.52 -7.89 5.17
N PHE A 72 5.26 -7.38 4.18
CA PHE A 72 4.69 -7.10 2.85
C PHE A 72 4.19 -8.37 2.17
N ALA A 73 4.86 -9.52 2.33
CA ALA A 73 4.40 -10.79 1.75
C ALA A 73 3.05 -11.23 2.33
N VAL A 74 2.91 -11.20 3.66
CA VAL A 74 1.66 -11.55 4.34
C VAL A 74 0.54 -10.60 3.92
N ILE A 75 0.81 -9.29 3.90
CA ILE A 75 -0.15 -8.26 3.48
C ILE A 75 -0.58 -8.47 2.02
N ALA A 76 0.36 -8.74 1.11
CA ALA A 76 0.06 -8.95 -0.29
C ALA A 76 -0.90 -10.13 -0.49
N VAL A 77 -0.66 -11.25 0.21
CA VAL A 77 -1.53 -12.43 0.17
C VAL A 77 -2.92 -12.10 0.71
N ILE A 78 -3.02 -11.43 1.86
CA ILE A 78 -4.31 -11.05 2.46
C ILE A 78 -5.11 -10.13 1.52
N ILE A 79 -4.46 -9.12 0.93
CA ILE A 79 -5.11 -8.19 0.01
C ILE A 79 -5.57 -8.90 -1.27
N LEU A 80 -4.75 -9.80 -1.83
CA LEU A 80 -5.13 -10.57 -3.02
C LEU A 80 -6.34 -11.45 -2.75
N ILE A 81 -6.31 -12.25 -1.67
CA ILE A 81 -7.42 -13.14 -1.31
C ILE A 81 -8.68 -12.32 -1.06
N THR A 82 -8.58 -11.22 -0.32
CA THR A 82 -9.72 -10.33 -0.03
C THR A 82 -10.24 -9.65 -1.29
N GLY A 83 -9.36 -9.26 -2.22
CA GLY A 83 -9.73 -8.69 -3.51
C GLY A 83 -10.54 -9.67 -4.37
N PHE A 84 -10.02 -10.90 -4.55
CA PHE A 84 -10.74 -11.95 -5.29
C PHE A 84 -12.07 -12.31 -4.62
N LYS A 85 -12.09 -12.44 -3.28
CA LYS A 85 -13.31 -12.70 -2.53
C LYS A 85 -14.35 -11.58 -2.68
N THR A 86 -13.92 -10.32 -2.64
CA THR A 86 -14.82 -9.17 -2.84
C THR A 86 -15.49 -9.21 -4.23
N ILE A 87 -14.74 -9.56 -5.28
CA ILE A 87 -15.29 -9.70 -6.63
C ILE A 87 -16.25 -10.90 -6.72
N TYR A 88 -15.87 -12.03 -6.11
CA TYR A 88 -16.66 -13.26 -6.12
C TYR A 88 -17.99 -13.10 -5.35
N ASP A 89 -17.94 -12.60 -4.11
CA ASP A 89 -19.11 -12.40 -3.25
C ASP A 89 -20.12 -11.43 -3.90
N TRP A 90 -19.61 -10.43 -4.63
CA TRP A 90 -20.46 -9.52 -5.39
C TRP A 90 -21.14 -10.23 -6.57
N LYS A 91 -20.41 -11.04 -7.36
CA LYS A 91 -20.98 -11.75 -8.51
C LYS A 91 -21.96 -12.86 -8.14
N VAL A 92 -21.73 -13.56 -7.03
CA VAL A 92 -22.52 -14.75 -6.64
C VAL A 92 -23.65 -14.41 -5.69
N THR A 93 -23.42 -13.51 -4.72
CA THR A 93 -24.40 -13.22 -3.65
C THR A 93 -25.04 -11.83 -3.80
N GLY A 94 -24.50 -10.95 -4.66
CA GLY A 94 -24.98 -9.58 -4.80
C GLY A 94 -24.83 -8.74 -3.52
N LYS A 95 -24.06 -9.22 -2.54
CA LYS A 95 -23.87 -8.54 -1.25
C LYS A 95 -22.84 -7.41 -1.38
N ASN A 96 -23.21 -6.22 -0.92
CA ASN A 96 -22.31 -5.06 -0.82
C ASN A 96 -21.28 -5.25 0.32
N SER A 97 -20.24 -6.04 0.05
CA SER A 97 -19.12 -6.27 0.99
C SER A 97 -18.00 -5.23 0.87
N GLY A 98 -18.14 -4.21 0.01
CA GLY A 98 -17.11 -3.22 -0.28
C GLY A 98 -16.66 -2.41 0.95
N SER A 99 -17.59 -2.02 1.83
CA SER A 99 -17.24 -1.28 3.05
C SER A 99 -16.45 -2.12 4.05
N ALA A 100 -16.72 -3.42 4.15
CA ALA A 100 -16.04 -4.30 5.12
C ALA A 100 -14.64 -4.67 4.63
N THR A 101 -14.52 -4.98 3.34
CA THR A 101 -13.24 -5.35 2.71
C THR A 101 -12.29 -4.18 2.57
N CYS A 102 -12.79 -2.95 2.45
CA CYS A 102 -11.96 -1.73 2.45
C CYS A 102 -11.02 -1.65 3.67
N MET A 103 -11.42 -2.17 4.83
CA MET A 103 -10.56 -2.17 6.02
C MET A 103 -9.30 -3.02 5.84
N ALA A 104 -9.36 -4.10 5.05
CA ALA A 104 -8.18 -4.91 4.74
C ALA A 104 -7.14 -4.13 3.90
N MET A 105 -7.57 -3.12 3.16
CA MET A 105 -6.69 -2.24 2.37
C MET A 105 -6.12 -1.08 3.18
N VAL A 106 -6.79 -0.72 4.28
CA VAL A 106 -6.39 0.34 5.21
C VAL A 106 -5.47 -0.24 6.31
N ALA A 107 -5.61 -1.51 6.67
CA ALA A 107 -4.75 -2.21 7.65
C ALA A 107 -3.23 -2.18 7.39
N PRO A 108 -2.71 -2.17 6.13
CA PRO A 108 -1.27 -2.07 5.84
C PRO A 108 -0.67 -0.69 6.11
N CYS A 109 -1.50 0.36 6.11
CA CYS A 109 -1.04 1.74 6.11
C CYS A 109 -0.23 2.16 7.36
N PRO A 110 -0.41 1.58 8.56
CA PRO A 110 0.48 1.79 9.69
C PRO A 110 1.95 1.43 9.40
N CYS A 111 2.23 0.41 8.58
CA CYS A 111 3.63 0.08 8.23
C CYS A 111 4.26 1.18 7.35
N CYS A 112 3.47 1.76 6.44
CA CYS A 112 3.90 2.87 5.59
C CYS A 112 4.17 4.12 6.43
N PHE A 113 3.38 4.36 7.49
CA PHE A 113 3.65 5.43 8.45
C PHE A 113 4.99 5.26 9.15
N GLY A 114 5.35 4.03 9.56
CA GLY A 114 6.67 3.75 10.11
C GLY A 114 7.80 4.13 9.15
N ALA A 115 7.66 3.81 7.86
CA ALA A 115 8.65 4.17 6.84
C ALA A 115 8.76 5.70 6.61
N ILE A 116 7.63 6.42 6.61
CA ILE A 116 7.63 7.89 6.51
C ILE A 116 8.31 8.51 7.74
N LEU A 117 7.98 8.05 8.94
CA LEU A 117 8.55 8.56 10.19
C LEU A 117 10.06 8.32 10.27
N ALA A 118 10.50 7.12 9.91
CA ALA A 118 11.92 6.81 9.79
C ALA A 118 12.63 7.80 8.85
N SER A 119 12.03 8.08 7.69
CA SER A 119 12.58 9.03 6.72
C SER A 119 12.63 10.45 7.29
N VAL A 120 11.55 10.90 7.95
CA VAL A 120 11.47 12.23 8.58
C VAL A 120 12.51 12.39 9.69
N ILE A 121 12.72 11.37 10.52
CA ILE A 121 13.68 11.43 11.63
C ILE A 121 15.12 11.44 11.13
N MET A 122 15.43 10.70 10.06
CA MET A 122 16.75 10.74 9.43
C MET A 122 17.05 12.12 8.81
N ILE A 123 16.04 12.78 8.26
CA ILE A 123 16.18 14.05 7.51
C ILE A 123 16.11 15.29 8.41
N ALA A 124 15.39 15.22 9.53
CA ALA A 124 15.23 16.33 10.47
C ALA A 124 16.55 16.98 10.95
N PRO A 125 17.61 16.24 11.36
CA PRO A 125 18.86 16.87 11.79
C PRO A 125 19.62 17.53 10.64
N VAL A 126 19.43 17.05 9.40
CA VAL A 126 20.07 17.63 8.20
C VAL A 126 19.38 18.94 7.83
N ALA A 127 18.05 18.97 7.80
CA ALA A 127 17.27 20.15 7.44
C ALA A 127 17.22 21.24 8.54
N GLY A 128 17.73 20.97 9.74
CA GLY A 128 17.63 21.89 10.88
C GLY A 128 16.20 22.15 11.37
N VAL A 129 15.23 21.33 10.95
CA VAL A 129 13.81 21.45 11.29
C VAL A 129 13.43 20.38 12.30
N SER A 130 12.59 20.71 13.28
CA SER A 130 12.10 19.71 14.24
C SER A 130 11.29 18.61 13.54
N THR A 131 11.49 17.36 13.95
CA THR A 131 10.75 16.18 13.48
C THR A 131 9.23 16.36 13.59
N VAL A 132 8.78 17.05 14.63
CA VAL A 132 7.36 17.34 14.88
C VAL A 132 6.79 18.33 13.87
N ALA A 133 7.56 19.34 13.44
CA ALA A 133 7.11 20.29 12.43
C ALA A 133 7.03 19.66 11.04
N LEU A 134 7.99 18.80 10.67
CA LEU A 134 7.93 18.04 9.42
C LEU A 134 6.80 17.00 9.44
N GLY A 135 6.58 16.33 10.58
CA GLY A 135 5.50 15.38 10.78
C GLY A 135 4.10 16.03 10.70
N SER A 136 3.93 17.23 11.28
CA SER A 136 2.67 17.96 11.23
C SER A 136 2.35 18.45 9.80
N LEU A 137 3.33 18.98 9.09
CA LEU A 137 3.18 19.37 7.67
C LEU A 137 2.79 18.17 6.81
N SER A 138 3.47 17.04 7.00
CA SER A 138 3.20 15.78 6.29
C SER A 138 1.80 15.24 6.59
N SER A 139 1.33 15.34 7.83
CA SER A 139 -0.03 14.94 8.22
C SER A 139 -1.10 15.79 7.52
N VAL A 140 -0.93 17.12 7.48
CA VAL A 140 -1.85 18.02 6.78
C VAL A 140 -1.89 17.70 5.28
N ALA A 141 -0.71 17.53 4.66
CA ALA A 141 -0.63 17.14 3.26
C ALA A 141 -1.32 15.79 2.98
N LEU A 142 -1.12 14.79 3.86
CA LEU A 142 -1.77 13.49 3.75
C LEU A 142 -3.30 13.60 3.79
N VAL A 143 -3.85 14.34 4.75
CA VAL A 143 -5.31 14.55 4.88
C VAL A 143 -5.89 15.25 3.66
N ILE A 144 -5.21 16.29 3.16
CA ILE A 144 -5.65 17.01 1.95
C ILE A 144 -5.67 16.07 0.74
N VAL A 145 -4.59 15.32 0.50
CA VAL A 145 -4.50 14.41 -0.65
C VAL A 145 -5.54 13.29 -0.53
N MET A 146 -5.73 12.71 0.66
CA MET A 146 -6.79 11.72 0.89
C MET A 146 -8.18 12.28 0.59
N ALA A 147 -8.47 13.52 1.01
CA ALA A 147 -9.76 14.16 0.80
C ALA A 147 -10.04 14.41 -0.70
N ILE A 148 -9.04 14.94 -1.41
CA ILE A 148 -9.13 15.19 -2.85
C ILE A 148 -9.35 13.88 -3.60
N THR A 149 -8.54 12.86 -3.30
CA THR A 149 -8.60 11.57 -4.00
C THR A 149 -9.84 10.78 -3.65
N TYR A 150 -10.37 10.89 -2.43
CA TYR A 150 -11.68 10.35 -2.05
C TYR A 150 -12.82 10.97 -2.86
N PHE A 151 -12.84 12.30 -3.00
CA PHE A 151 -13.88 12.98 -3.77
C PHE A 151 -13.78 12.62 -5.27
N LEU A 152 -12.55 12.58 -5.79
CA LEU A 152 -12.29 12.24 -7.18
C LEU A 152 -12.71 10.80 -7.50
N SER A 153 -12.33 9.82 -6.67
CA SER A 153 -12.71 8.41 -6.84
C SER A 153 -14.20 8.18 -6.70
N THR A 154 -14.87 8.84 -5.74
CA THR A 154 -16.34 8.76 -5.61
C THR A 154 -17.02 9.26 -6.88
N LYS A 155 -16.53 10.37 -7.47
CA LYS A 155 -17.07 10.93 -8.72
C LYS A 155 -16.77 10.02 -9.92
N ILE A 156 -15.60 9.40 -9.97
CA ILE A 156 -15.23 8.43 -11.00
C ILE A 156 -16.15 7.21 -10.93
N VAL A 157 -16.34 6.62 -9.75
CA VAL A 157 -17.22 5.45 -9.60
C VAL A 157 -18.67 5.80 -9.89
N SER A 158 -19.14 6.98 -9.51
CA SER A 158 -20.49 7.43 -9.88
C SER A 158 -20.69 7.60 -11.39
N LYS A 159 -19.61 7.77 -12.17
CA LYS A 159 -19.67 7.92 -13.63
C LYS A 159 -19.46 6.59 -14.36
N ILE A 160 -18.93 5.59 -13.67
CA ILE A 160 -18.76 4.24 -14.19
C ILE A 160 -20.00 3.45 -13.75
N ASP A 161 -20.81 2.94 -14.68
CA ASP A 161 -21.96 2.05 -14.41
C ASP A 161 -21.55 0.67 -13.86
N LYS A 162 -20.46 0.60 -13.07
CA LYS A 162 -19.98 -0.60 -12.40
C LYS A 162 -20.16 -0.45 -10.89
N PRO A 163 -20.58 -1.52 -10.22
CA PRO A 163 -20.81 -1.50 -8.78
C PRO A 163 -19.50 -1.38 -8.00
N TYR A 164 -19.55 -0.63 -6.88
CA TYR A 164 -18.42 -0.33 -6.00
C TYR A 164 -17.56 -1.56 -5.65
N PRO A 165 -18.11 -2.73 -5.28
CA PRO A 165 -17.30 -3.90 -4.92
C PRO A 165 -16.45 -4.46 -6.07
N ILE A 166 -16.88 -4.33 -7.34
CA ILE A 166 -16.08 -4.76 -8.49
C ILE A 166 -14.89 -3.81 -8.69
N VAL A 167 -15.11 -2.50 -8.58
CA VAL A 167 -14.04 -1.50 -8.73
C VAL A 167 -13.03 -1.61 -7.59
N LEU A 168 -13.52 -1.73 -6.35
CA LEU A 168 -12.69 -1.94 -5.16
C LEU A 168 -11.90 -3.25 -5.23
N GLY A 169 -12.56 -4.35 -5.61
CA GLY A 169 -11.93 -5.66 -5.72
C GLY A 169 -10.82 -5.69 -6.77
N ASN A 170 -11.04 -5.11 -7.94
CA ASN A 170 -10.00 -4.97 -8.97
C ASN A 170 -8.82 -4.12 -8.48
N PHE A 171 -9.11 -3.02 -7.76
CA PHE A 171 -8.08 -2.18 -7.17
C PHE A 171 -7.28 -2.91 -6.09
N MET A 172 -7.93 -3.73 -5.26
CA MET A 172 -7.27 -4.59 -4.28
C MET A 172 -6.35 -5.60 -4.95
N VAL A 173 -6.82 -6.28 -6.00
CA VAL A 173 -5.98 -7.25 -6.75
C VAL A 173 -4.75 -6.55 -7.35
N PHE A 174 -4.94 -5.37 -7.95
CA PHE A 174 -3.83 -4.58 -8.48
C PHE A 174 -2.81 -4.19 -7.39
N MET A 175 -3.28 -3.77 -6.22
CA MET A 175 -2.40 -3.39 -5.11
C MET A 175 -1.70 -4.60 -4.48
N GLY A 176 -2.35 -5.75 -4.42
CA GLY A 176 -1.72 -6.99 -3.99
C GLY A 176 -0.58 -7.43 -4.92
N LEU A 177 -0.79 -7.34 -6.23
CA LEU A 177 0.26 -7.57 -7.23
C LEU A 177 1.40 -6.55 -7.13
N TYR A 178 1.07 -5.27 -6.89
CA TYR A 178 2.08 -4.24 -6.62
C TYR A 178 2.96 -4.60 -5.42
N PHE A 179 2.38 -5.06 -4.30
CA PHE A 179 3.17 -5.47 -3.15
C PHE A 179 4.03 -6.71 -3.43
N LEU A 180 3.53 -7.68 -4.21
CA LEU A 180 4.35 -8.81 -4.69
C LEU A 180 5.56 -8.33 -5.52
N LEU A 181 5.35 -7.38 -6.43
CA LEU A 181 6.46 -6.77 -7.19
C LEU A 181 7.44 -6.04 -6.28
N CYS A 182 6.96 -5.31 -5.27
CA CYS A 182 7.84 -4.64 -4.29
C CYS A 182 8.70 -5.64 -3.52
N ILE A 183 8.17 -6.80 -3.13
CA ILE A 183 8.96 -7.84 -2.44
C ILE A 183 10.05 -8.42 -3.35
N LEU A 184 9.79 -8.52 -4.66
CA LEU A 184 10.79 -8.98 -5.63
C LEU A 184 11.89 -7.92 -5.84
N ILE A 185 11.53 -6.63 -5.85
CA ILE A 185 12.44 -5.54 -6.21
C ILE A 185 13.26 -5.04 -5.01
N LEU A 186 12.63 -4.85 -3.84
CA LEU A 186 13.26 -4.25 -2.66
C LEU A 186 14.57 -4.93 -2.20
N PRO A 187 14.64 -6.26 -2.01
CA PRO A 187 15.90 -6.90 -1.61
C PRO A 187 16.98 -6.73 -2.68
N ASN A 188 16.61 -6.79 -3.96
CA ASN A 188 17.54 -6.61 -5.07
C ASN A 188 18.12 -5.18 -5.15
N MET A 189 17.39 -4.16 -4.69
CA MET A 189 17.89 -2.78 -4.64
C MET A 189 18.97 -2.59 -3.55
N VAL A 190 18.89 -3.32 -2.43
CA VAL A 190 19.89 -3.24 -1.35
C VAL A 190 21.25 -3.76 -1.85
N TYR A 191 21.28 -4.89 -2.56
CA TYR A 191 22.51 -5.44 -3.15
C TYR A 191 23.19 -4.48 -4.14
N VAL A 192 22.40 -3.72 -4.91
CA VAL A 192 22.93 -2.71 -5.84
C VAL A 192 23.50 -1.49 -5.12
N SER A 193 22.93 -1.15 -3.95
CA SER A 193 23.32 0.05 -3.19
C SER A 193 24.61 -0.14 -2.39
N GLU A 194 24.95 -1.39 -2.02
CA GLU A 194 26.20 -1.73 -1.32
C GLU A 194 27.41 -1.87 -2.26
N GLY A 195 27.25 -1.60 -3.57
CA GLY A 195 28.33 -1.71 -4.55
C GLY A 195 28.82 -3.14 -4.78
N SER A 196 28.08 -4.14 -4.27
CA SER A 196 28.37 -5.55 -4.56
C SER A 196 28.12 -5.81 -6.05
N SER A 197 29.09 -6.47 -6.71
CA SER A 197 28.89 -6.99 -8.06
C SER A 197 27.61 -7.81 -8.08
N ILE A 198 26.74 -7.55 -9.05
CA ILE A 198 25.53 -8.35 -9.30
C ILE A 198 26.01 -9.74 -9.73
N GLU A 199 26.44 -10.56 -8.77
CA GLU A 199 26.60 -11.97 -8.95
C GLU A 199 25.20 -12.56 -8.88
N LEU A 200 24.70 -12.98 -10.05
CA LEU A 200 23.50 -13.81 -10.13
C LEU A 200 23.59 -14.88 -9.05
N ALA A 201 22.65 -14.87 -8.10
CA ALA A 201 22.58 -15.83 -7.00
C ALA A 201 22.35 -17.25 -7.56
N SER A 202 23.42 -17.89 -8.06
CA SER A 202 23.48 -19.16 -8.78
C SER A 202 22.47 -19.27 -9.94
N LEU A 203 22.92 -19.62 -11.14
CA LEU A 203 22.04 -19.84 -12.30
C LEU A 203 20.86 -20.79 -11.98
N SER A 204 21.08 -21.75 -11.08
CA SER A 204 20.08 -22.69 -10.54
C SER A 204 18.98 -22.02 -9.71
N GLY A 205 19.31 -21.05 -8.86
CA GLY A 205 18.34 -20.37 -7.99
C GLY A 205 17.40 -19.46 -8.79
N THR A 206 17.95 -18.74 -9.77
CA THR A 206 17.15 -17.88 -10.66
C THR A 206 16.25 -18.71 -11.57
N LEU A 207 16.74 -19.83 -12.10
CA LEU A 207 15.93 -20.78 -12.88
C LEU A 207 14.80 -21.39 -12.05
N ALA A 208 15.04 -21.77 -10.79
CA ALA A 208 14.02 -22.34 -9.92
C ALA A 208 12.87 -21.35 -9.65
N VAL A 209 13.19 -20.06 -9.43
CA VAL A 209 12.18 -19.02 -9.23
C VAL A 209 11.38 -18.75 -10.51
N VAL A 210 12.03 -18.70 -11.67
CA VAL A 210 11.36 -18.50 -12.96
C VAL A 210 10.46 -19.69 -13.30
N VAL A 211 10.94 -20.92 -13.14
CA VAL A 211 10.16 -22.15 -13.38
C VAL A 211 9.02 -22.26 -12.38
N GLY A 212 9.25 -21.97 -11.10
CA GLY A 212 8.20 -21.94 -10.08
C GLY A 212 7.12 -20.89 -10.37
N GLY A 213 7.53 -19.69 -10.81
CA GLY A 213 6.62 -18.63 -11.23
C GLY A 213 5.79 -19.02 -12.46
N LEU A 214 6.40 -19.67 -13.46
CA LEU A 214 5.70 -20.19 -14.63
C LEU A 214 4.71 -21.30 -14.27
N ILE A 215 5.09 -22.23 -13.40
CA ILE A 215 4.20 -23.29 -12.92
C ILE A 215 3.01 -22.69 -12.18
N LEU A 216 3.23 -21.71 -11.31
CA LEU A 216 2.15 -21.00 -10.62
C LEU A 216 1.24 -20.22 -11.58
N MET A 217 1.79 -19.58 -12.61
CA MET A 217 0.98 -18.94 -13.66
C MET A 217 0.15 -19.95 -14.46
N ILE A 218 0.72 -21.11 -14.80
CA ILE A 218 0.04 -22.16 -15.56
C ILE A 218 -1.05 -22.80 -14.70
N ILE A 219 -0.76 -23.14 -13.44
CA ILE A 219 -1.73 -23.67 -12.48
C ILE A 219 -2.84 -22.65 -12.23
N GLY A 220 -2.48 -21.38 -12.05
CA GLY A 220 -3.42 -20.26 -11.93
C GLY A 220 -4.30 -20.11 -13.18
N GLY A 221 -3.72 -20.25 -14.37
CA GLY A 221 -4.44 -20.21 -15.65
C GLY A 221 -5.37 -21.41 -15.87
N ILE A 222 -4.96 -22.61 -15.45
CA ILE A 222 -5.76 -23.84 -15.55
C ILE A 222 -6.91 -23.81 -14.54
N MET A 223 -6.66 -23.37 -13.29
CA MET A 223 -7.73 -23.14 -12.32
C MET A 223 -8.68 -22.03 -12.77
N ALA A 224 -8.15 -20.94 -13.32
CA ALA A 224 -8.98 -19.87 -13.87
C ALA A 224 -9.88 -20.37 -15.00
N ARG A 225 -9.41 -21.32 -15.84
CA ARG A 225 -10.24 -21.98 -16.87
C ARG A 225 -11.27 -22.95 -16.31
N LYS A 226 -10.95 -23.71 -15.26
CA LYS A 226 -11.90 -24.69 -14.67
C LYS A 226 -12.98 -24.05 -13.80
N THR A 227 -12.68 -22.92 -13.16
CA THR A 227 -13.61 -22.19 -12.28
C THR A 227 -14.25 -21.00 -12.99
N SER A 228 -14.18 -20.93 -14.33
CA SER A 228 -14.63 -19.77 -15.11
C SER A 228 -16.16 -19.71 -15.23
N SER A 229 -16.83 -19.27 -14.16
CA SER A 229 -18.01 -18.40 -14.30
C SER A 229 -17.61 -16.95 -14.69
N PHE A 230 -16.31 -16.68 -14.84
CA PHE A 230 -15.73 -15.37 -15.18
C PHE A 230 -15.46 -15.15 -16.67
N LEU A 231 -15.56 -16.18 -17.53
CA LEU A 231 -15.37 -16.09 -19.00
C LEU A 231 -16.69 -16.13 -19.80
N LYS A 232 -17.84 -16.14 -19.13
CA LYS A 232 -19.13 -15.84 -19.76
C LYS A 232 -19.53 -14.42 -19.34
N TYR A 233 -19.01 -13.42 -20.02
CA TYR A 233 -19.60 -12.09 -20.29
C TYR A 233 -18.52 -11.24 -20.96
#